data_AF-A0A564Q9A4-F1
#
_entry.id   AF-A0A564Q9A4-F1
#
_cell.length_a   1.000
_cell.length_b   1.000
_cell.length_c   1.000
_cell.angle_alpha   90.00
_cell.angle_beta   90.00
_cell.angle_gamma   90.00
#
_symmetry.space_group_name_H-M   'P 1'
#
loop_
_entity.id
_entity.type
_entity.pdbx_description
1 polymer ?
#
loop_
_entity_poly.entity_id
_entity_poly.type
_entity_poly.pdbx_seq_one_letter_code
_entity_poly.pdbx_strand_id
1 'polypeptide(L)' 'MSKSVCDMCGVEVTEIYELRDLKLCEDCYMDAVIEDQPKQCKMKKR' A
#
# COMPACT_ATOMS: atom_id res chain seq x y z
N MET A 1 -3.50 -23.30 -4.54
CA MET A 1 -3.16 -21.94 -4.05
C MET A 1 -3.98 -20.95 -4.87
N SER A 2 -4.93 -20.26 -4.25
CA SER A 2 -5.66 -19.16 -4.89
C SER A 2 -4.71 -17.97 -5.01
N LYS A 3 -4.34 -17.61 -6.24
CA LYS A 3 -3.60 -16.38 -6.52
C LYS A 3 -4.59 -15.24 -6.71
N SER A 4 -4.21 -14.06 -6.29
CA SER A 4 -5.00 -12.85 -6.43
C SER A 4 -4.17 -11.79 -7.19
N VAL A 5 -4.84 -10.85 -7.84
CA VAL A 5 -4.19 -9.83 -8.66
C VAL A 5 -4.20 -8.51 -7.92
N CYS A 6 -3.07 -7.80 -7.91
CA CYS A 6 -2.98 -6.44 -7.37
C CYS A 6 -3.67 -5.44 -8.33
N ASP A 7 -4.56 -4.61 -7.80
CA ASP A 7 -5.31 -3.60 -8.57
C ASP A 7 -4.42 -2.45 -9.08
N MET A 8 -3.26 -2.21 -8.44
CA MET A 8 -2.33 -1.13 -8.83
C MET A 8 -1.32 -1.56 -9.90
N CYS A 9 -0.65 -2.71 -9.70
CA CYS A 9 0.44 -3.15 -10.58
C CYS A 9 0.08 -4.34 -11.48
N GLY A 10 -1.06 -4.99 -11.25
CA GLY A 10 -1.52 -6.14 -12.05
C GLY A 10 -0.75 -7.44 -11.79
N VAL A 11 0.11 -7.48 -10.78
CA VAL A 11 0.90 -8.68 -10.44
C VAL A 11 0.05 -9.72 -9.72
N GLU A 12 0.19 -10.99 -10.11
CA GLU A 12 -0.37 -12.13 -9.37
C GLU A 12 0.45 -12.39 -8.10
N VAL A 13 -0.19 -12.29 -6.95
CA VAL A 13 0.41 -12.52 -5.64
C VAL A 13 -0.38 -13.57 -4.86
N THR A 14 0.29 -14.23 -3.92
CA THR A 14 -0.35 -15.18 -2.99
C THR A 14 -1.09 -14.48 -1.87
N GLU A 15 -0.66 -13.26 -1.53
CA GLU A 15 -1.19 -12.45 -0.44
C GLU A 15 -1.61 -11.07 -0.96
N ILE A 16 -2.80 -10.63 -0.58
CA ILE A 16 -3.38 -9.34 -0.93
C ILE A 16 -3.74 -8.60 0.36
N TYR A 17 -3.53 -7.29 0.35
CA TYR A 17 -3.91 -6.37 1.39
C TYR A 17 -5.03 -5.46 0.88
N GLU A 18 -6.02 -5.19 1.73
CA GLU A 18 -7.12 -4.28 1.40
C GLU A 18 -6.87 -2.90 2.01
N LEU A 19 -6.85 -1.87 1.16
CA LEU A 19 -6.71 -0.47 1.59
C LEU A 19 -7.67 0.39 0.76
N ARG A 20 -8.63 1.05 1.41
CA ARG A 20 -9.62 1.93 0.75
C ARG A 20 -10.32 1.27 -0.44
N ASP A 21 -10.78 0.03 -0.23
CA ASP A 21 -11.45 -0.80 -1.24
C ASP A 21 -10.57 -1.24 -2.43
N LEU A 22 -9.24 -1.04 -2.35
CA LEU A 22 -8.27 -1.57 -3.31
C LEU A 22 -7.60 -2.84 -2.78
N LYS A 23 -7.42 -3.83 -3.65
CA LYS A 23 -6.67 -5.06 -3.38
C LYS A 23 -5.24 -4.92 -3.89
N LEU A 24 -4.30 -4.78 -2.96
CA LEU A 24 -2.91 -4.44 -3.26
C LEU A 24 -1.97 -5.58 -2.87
N CYS A 25 -0.87 -5.74 -3.61
CA CYS A 25 0.27 -6.51 -3.13
C CYS A 25 0.97 -5.77 -1.98
N GLU A 26 1.87 -6.46 -1.28
CA GLU A 26 2.63 -5.89 -0.15
C GLU A 26 3.30 -4.56 -0.52
N ASP A 27 4.01 -4.51 -1.64
CA ASP A 27 4.71 -3.31 -2.11
C ASP A 27 3.76 -2.13 -2.33
N CYS A 28 2.70 -2.32 -3.12
CA CYS A 28 1.73 -1.26 -3.42
C CYS A 28 0.96 -0.82 -2.16
N TYR A 29 0.70 -1.74 -1.23
CA TYR A 29 0.07 -1.41 0.05
C TYR A 29 0.98 -0.51 0.89
N MET A 30 2.26 -0.85 1.03
CA MET A 30 3.22 -0.04 1.77
C MET A 30 3.35 1.37 1.20
N ASP A 31 3.47 1.50 -0.12
CA ASP A 31 3.54 2.80 -0.78
C ASP A 31 2.29 3.64 -0.51
N ALA A 32 1.10 3.05 -0.66
CA ALA A 32 -0.16 3.73 -0.42
C ALA A 32 -0.32 4.15 1.06
N VAL A 33 0.15 3.33 2.01
CA VAL A 33 0.17 3.68 3.44
C VAL A 33 1.14 4.84 3.72
N ILE A 34 2.31 4.86 3.08
CA ILE A 34 3.29 5.95 3.25
C ILE A 34 2.72 7.26 2.69
N GLU A 35 2.05 7.22 1.55
CA GLU A 35 1.38 8.39 0.97
C GLU A 35 0.22 8.88 1.83
N ASP A 36 -0.51 7.95 2.46
CA ASP A 36 -1.63 8.31 3.33
C ASP A 36 -1.20 8.86 4.70
N GLN A 37 0.00 8.50 5.15
CA GLN A 37 0.50 9.06 6.40
C GLN A 37 0.69 10.57 6.24
N PRO A 38 0.01 11.39 7.07
CA PRO A 38 0.25 12.82 7.07
C PRO A 38 1.73 13.00 7.41
N LYS A 39 2.48 13.75 6.59
CA LYS A 39 3.90 14.07 6.78
C LYS A 39 4.10 14.89 8.07
N GLN A 40 3.93 14.26 9.22
CA GLN A 40 4.13 14.82 10.54
C GLN A 40 5.57 14.57 10.96
N CYS A 41 6.48 15.24 10.28
CA CYS A 41 7.75 15.61 10.89
C CYS A 41 8.21 16.95 10.31
N LYS A 42 7.41 17.99 10.58
CA LYS A 42 7.99 19.34 10.65
C LYS A 42 8.90 19.34 11.87
N MET A 43 10.17 18.99 11.67
CA MET A 43 11.22 19.26 12.65
C MET A 43 11.12 20.75 12.98
N LYS A 44 10.58 21.09 14.15
CA LYS A 44 10.56 22.47 14.63
C LYS A 44 12.03 22.89 14.73
N LYS A 45 12.49 23.72 13.80
CA LYS A 45 13.77 24.43 13.96
C LYS A 45 13.64 25.23 15.24
N ARG A 46 14.42 24.85 16.26
CA ARG A 46 14.66 25.67 17.45
C ARG A 46 15.59 26.82 17.07
#